data_AF-R5KDF9-F1
#
_entry.id   AF-R5KDF9-F1
#
_cell.length_a   1.000
_cell.length_b   1.000
_cell.length_c   1.000
_cell.angle_alpha   90.00
_cell.angle_beta   90.00
_cell.angle_gamma   90.00
#
_symmetry.space_group_name_H-M   'P 1'
#
loop_
_entity.id
_entity.type
_entity.pdbx_description
1 polymer ?
#
loop_
_entity_poly.entity_id
_entity_poly.type
_entity_poly.pdbx_seq_one_letter_code
_entity_poly.pdbx_strand_id
1 'polypeptide(L)'
;MLFVKALEFIYGNILLNILILIGFIWFCIWAYKKSVKSRKYYRCPQCGESFRSEHMDSKCCKVCGAQLDETEEKDVNDKAV
;
A
#
# COMPACT_ATOMS: atom_id res chain seq x y z
N MET A 1 -33.96 12.69 -16.48
CA MET A 1 -34.24 11.67 -17.53
C MET A 1 -32.98 11.04 -18.12
N LEU A 2 -31.94 11.80 -18.50
CA LEU A 2 -30.69 11.25 -19.06
C LEU A 2 -29.94 10.28 -18.12
N PHE A 3 -29.84 10.61 -16.83
CA PHE A 3 -29.13 9.79 -15.83
C PHE A 3 -29.79 8.43 -15.59
N VAL A 4 -31.12 8.37 -15.61
CA VAL A 4 -31.90 7.13 -15.42
C VAL A 4 -31.71 6.20 -16.61
N LYS A 5 -31.73 6.74 -17.84
CA LYS A 5 -31.47 5.96 -19.06
C LYS A 5 -30.04 5.44 -19.15
N ALA A 6 -29.07 6.20 -18.64
CA ALA A 6 -27.69 5.74 -18.53
C ALA A 6 -27.56 4.55 -17.55
N LEU A 7 -28.26 4.61 -16.41
CA LEU A 7 -28.32 3.51 -15.44
C LEU A 7 -28.96 2.25 -16.02
N GLU A 8 -30.11 2.37 -16.69
CA GLU A 8 -30.77 1.24 -17.36
C GLU A 8 -29.88 0.62 -18.45
N PHE A 9 -29.14 1.44 -19.20
CA PHE A 9 -28.18 0.97 -20.20
C PHE A 9 -27.01 0.22 -19.56
N ILE A 10 -26.48 0.70 -18.43
CA ILE A 10 -25.40 0.02 -17.72
C ILE A 10 -25.89 -1.32 -17.17
N TYR A 11 -27.06 -1.39 -16.54
CA TYR A 11 -27.60 -2.63 -15.98
C TYR A 11 -28.03 -3.65 -17.04
N GLY A 12 -28.57 -3.18 -18.18
CA GLY A 12 -29.00 -4.06 -19.27
C GLY A 12 -27.85 -4.65 -20.09
N ASN A 13 -26.65 -4.07 -20.02
CA ASN A 13 -25.54 -4.44 -20.89
C ASN A 13 -24.47 -5.24 -20.13
N ILE A 14 -24.67 -6.56 -20.06
CA ILE A 14 -23.80 -7.50 -19.35
C ILE A 14 -22.33 -7.37 -19.78
N LEU A 15 -22.06 -7.19 -21.08
CA LEU A 15 -20.70 -7.01 -21.61
C LEU A 15 -20.01 -5.78 -21.01
N LEU A 16 -20.73 -4.67 -20.86
CA LEU A 16 -20.20 -3.44 -20.28
C LEU A 16 -19.81 -3.63 -18.81
N ASN A 17 -20.65 -4.32 -18.03
CA ASN A 17 -20.34 -4.64 -16.63
C ASN A 17 -19.10 -5.53 -16.49
N ILE A 18 -18.93 -6.52 -17.37
CA ILE A 18 -17.74 -7.38 -17.38
C ILE A 18 -16.48 -6.55 -17.64
N LEU A 19 -16.51 -5.62 -18.61
CA LEU A 19 -15.37 -4.74 -18.89
C LEU A 19 -15.05 -3.82 -17.70
N ILE A 20 -16.07 -3.27 -17.05
CA ILE A 20 -15.89 -2.44 -15.83
C ILE A 20 -15.25 -3.28 -14.72
N LEU A 21 -15.71 -4.51 -14.49
CA LEU A 21 -15.13 -5.41 -13.49
C LEU A 21 -13.66 -5.71 -13.77
N ILE A 22 -13.30 -6.01 -15.03
CA ILE A 22 -11.91 -6.26 -15.42
C ILE A 22 -11.05 -5.01 -15.15
N GLY A 23 -11.55 -3.83 -15.52
CA GLY A 23 -10.87 -2.56 -15.26
C GLY A 23 -10.68 -2.30 -13.76
N PHE A 24 -11.69 -2.59 -12.95
CA PHE A 24 -11.63 -2.47 -11.50
C PHE A 24 -10.60 -3.41 -10.88
N ILE A 25 -10.59 -4.69 -11.29
CA ILE A 25 -9.59 -5.67 -10.83
C ILE A 25 -8.16 -5.18 -11.17
N TRP A 26 -7.95 -4.70 -12.40
CA TRP A 26 -6.67 -4.13 -12.81
C TRP A 26 -6.25 -2.94 -11.96
N PHE A 27 -7.19 -2.03 -11.66
CA PHE A 27 -6.94 -0.89 -10.79
C PHE A 27 -6.55 -1.33 -9.37
N CYS A 28 -7.25 -2.31 -8.80
CA CYS A 28 -6.92 -2.88 -7.49
C CYS A 28 -5.50 -3.48 -7.47
N ILE A 29 -5.13 -4.24 -8.49
CA ILE A 29 -3.78 -4.83 -8.60
C ILE A 29 -2.71 -3.73 -8.68
N TRP A 30 -2.97 -2.68 -9.48
CA TRP A 30 -2.05 -1.55 -9.61
C TRP A 30 -1.89 -0.78 -8.30
N ALA A 31 -3.00 -0.49 -7.61
CA ALA A 31 -3.00 0.17 -6.32
C ALA A 31 -2.24 -0.66 -5.25
N TYR A 32 -2.46 -1.98 -5.23
CA TYR A 32 -1.73 -2.89 -4.34
C TYR A 32 -0.22 -2.85 -4.58
N LYS A 33 0.23 -2.95 -5.84
CA LYS A 33 1.66 -2.84 -6.19
C LYS A 33 2.26 -1.51 -5.74
N LYS A 34 1.53 -0.41 -5.90
CA LYS A 34 1.95 0.92 -5.45
C LYS A 34 2.10 1.01 -3.92
N SER A 35 1.17 0.41 -3.19
CA SER A 35 1.22 0.33 -1.71
C SER A 35 2.36 -0.56 -1.21
N VAL A 36 2.64 -1.69 -1.86
CA VAL A 36 3.78 -2.54 -1.45
C VAL A 36 5.12 -1.85 -1.72
N LYS A 37 5.25 -1.09 -2.81
CA LYS A 37 6.49 -0.39 -3.18
C LYS A 37 6.83 0.78 -2.23
N SER A 38 5.87 1.33 -1.49
CA SER A 38 6.13 2.43 -0.55
C SER A 38 6.68 1.97 0.81
N ARG A 39 6.79 0.65 1.03
CA ARG A 39 7.32 0.09 2.27
C ARG A 39 8.83 0.27 2.33
N LYS A 40 9.28 0.98 3.36
CA LYS A 40 10.69 1.15 3.69
C LYS A 40 11.00 0.40 4.98
N TYR A 41 12.19 -0.16 5.06
CA TYR A 41 12.67 -0.88 6.24
C TYR A 41 13.84 -0.13 6.83
N TYR A 42 13.88 -0.06 8.15
CA TYR A 42 14.90 0.67 8.88
C TYR A 42 15.48 -0.24 9.96
N ARG A 43 16.78 -0.09 10.20
CA ARG A 43 17.48 -0.77 11.28
C ARG A 43 18.26 0.24 12.09
N CYS A 44 18.16 0.14 13.41
CA CYS A 44 18.90 1.00 14.31
C CYS A 44 20.30 0.42 14.58
N PRO A 45 21.39 1.17 14.33
CA PRO A 45 22.74 0.70 14.62
C PRO A 45 23.08 0.65 16.12
N GLN A 46 22.33 1.36 16.98
CA GLN A 46 22.61 1.44 18.41
C GLN A 46 21.88 0.37 19.23
N CYS A 47 20.57 0.20 19.04
CA CYS A 47 19.78 -0.77 19.79
C CYS A 47 19.50 -2.07 19.03
N GLY A 48 19.77 -2.11 17.72
CA GLY A 48 19.53 -3.29 16.88
C GLY A 48 18.07 -3.50 16.47
N GLU A 49 17.14 -2.67 16.96
CA GLU A 49 15.72 -2.73 16.59
C GLU A 49 15.54 -2.51 15.09
N SER A 50 14.61 -3.23 14.50
CA SER A 50 14.23 -3.07 13.10
C SER A 50 12.73 -2.92 12.97
N PHE A 51 12.28 -2.00 12.12
CA PHE A 51 10.85 -1.75 11.94
C PHE A 51 10.56 -1.26 10.53
N ARG A 52 9.29 -1.40 10.16
CA ARG A 52 8.75 -1.02 8.85
C ARG A 52 8.05 0.32 8.94
N SER A 53 8.29 1.18 7.95
CA SER A 53 7.52 2.40 7.74
C SER A 53 6.82 2.35 6.38
N GLU A 54 5.53 2.63 6.36
CA GLU A 54 4.75 2.72 5.12
C GLU A 54 4.53 4.20 4.80
N HIS A 55 4.86 4.62 3.58
CA HIS A 55 4.59 5.98 3.09
C HIS A 55 5.23 7.14 3.88
N MET A 56 6.16 6.88 4.80
CA MET A 56 6.87 7.90 5.57
C MET A 56 8.34 7.54 5.80
N ASP A 57 9.20 8.56 5.87
CA ASP A 57 10.60 8.42 6.24
C ASP A 57 10.75 8.56 7.75
N SER A 58 11.19 7.48 8.42
CA SER A 58 11.52 7.53 9.84
C SER A 58 12.99 7.91 10.02
N LYS A 59 13.24 9.05 10.67
CA LYS A 59 14.61 9.56 10.89
C LYS A 59 15.22 9.11 12.22
N CYS A 60 14.39 8.81 13.23
CA CYS A 60 14.86 8.42 14.57
C CYS A 60 14.21 7.11 15.07
N CYS A 61 14.99 6.30 15.77
CA CYS A 61 14.55 5.06 16.39
C CYS A 61 13.55 5.34 17.52
N LYS A 62 12.45 4.59 17.56
CA LYS A 62 11.40 4.73 18.61
C LYS A 62 11.87 4.34 20.01
N VAL A 63 12.89 3.47 20.11
CA VAL A 63 13.38 2.93 21.39
C VAL A 63 14.49 3.81 21.96
N CYS A 64 15.55 4.06 21.20
CA CYS A 64 16.74 4.75 21.69
C CYS A 64 16.91 6.19 21.17
N GLY A 65 16.07 6.64 20.23
CA GLY A 65 16.17 8.00 19.66
C GLY A 65 17.31 8.21 18.67
N ALA A 66 18.14 7.19 18.42
CA ALA A 66 19.25 7.24 17.46
C ALA A 66 18.78 7.48 16.02
N GLN A 67 19.67 7.99 15.16
CA GLN A 67 19.41 8.02 13.71
C GLN A 67 19.30 6.61 13.15
N LEU A 68 18.40 6.45 12.18
CA LEU A 68 18.09 5.18 11.53
C LEU A 68 18.73 5.09 10.17
N ASP A 69 19.21 3.90 9.84
CA ASP A 69 19.70 3.59 8.50
C ASP A 69 18.62 2.80 7.74
N GLU A 70 18.37 3.22 6.49
CA GLU A 70 17.50 2.47 5.57
C GLU A 70 18.17 1.14 5.20
N THR A 71 17.42 0.06 5.29
CA THR A 71 17.87 -1.29 4.90
C THR A 71 16.92 -1.89 3.86
N GLU A 72 17.43 -2.78 3.01
CA GLU A 72 16.61 -3.59 2.10
C GLU A 72 16.11 -4.88 2.77
N GLU A 73 16.53 -5.15 4.01
CA GLU A 73 16.08 -6.31 4.78
C GLU A 73 14.59 -6.22 5.11
N LYS A 74 13.80 -7.14 4.52
CA LYS A 74 12.34 -7.20 4.72
C LYS A 74 11.93 -7.92 6.02
N ASP A 75 12.87 -8.63 6.63
CA ASP A 75 12.66 -9.32 7.90
C ASP A 75 12.95 -8.36 9.05
N VAL A 76 11.90 -7.71 9.52
CA VAL A 76 11.97 -6.73 10.60
C VAL A 76 11.20 -7.20 11.81
N ASN A 77 11.76 -6.99 12.99
CA ASN A 77 11.13 -7.33 14.26
C ASN A 77 10.19 -6.19 14.69
N ASP A 78 9.12 -5.99 13.92
CA ASP A 78 8.13 -4.94 14.17
C ASP A 78 7.10 -5.32 15.24
N LYS A 79 7.31 -6.43 15.94
CA LYS A 79 6.47 -6.84 17.07
C LYS A 79 6.61 -5.80 18.17
N ALA A 80 5.60 -4.96 18.30
CA ALA A 80 5.43 -4.12 19.48
C ALA A 80 5.41 -5.04 20.71
N VAL A 81 6.51 -5.04 21.47
CA VAL A 81 6.56 -5.55 22.83
C VAL A 81 5.83 -4.55 23.73
#